data_AF-A0A9P0ZYP9-F1
#
_entry.id   AF-A0A9P0ZYP9-F1
#
_cell.length_a   1.000
_cell.length_b   1.000
_cell.length_c   1.000
_cell.angle_alpha   90.00
_cell.angle_beta   90.00
_cell.angle_gamma   90.00
#
_symmetry.space_group_name_H-M   'P 1'
#
loop_
_entity.id
_entity.type
_entity.pdbx_description
1 polymer ?
#
loop_
_entity_poly.entity_id
_entity_poly.type
_entity_poly.pdbx_seq_one_letter_code
_entity_poly.pdbx_strand_id
1 'polypeptide(L)'
;MGGRLFYKGHLVLAPDSKWIPRLLKEFHDTPTGGHAGAYCTYRRFAMNVFWRGMFHRLLQPLPISDLIWEDISMDFITSLPKSKGYTYVLVVVDHLSKY
;
A
#
# COMPACT_ATOMS: atom_id res chain seq x y z
N MET A 1 -29.05 15.91 6.52
CA MET A 1 -28.96 15.81 5.05
C MET A 1 -27.49 15.85 4.64
N GLY A 2 -26.82 14.70 4.58
CA GLY A 2 -25.38 14.64 4.28
C GLY A 2 -25.14 14.34 2.80
N GLY A 3 -25.02 15.39 1.97
CA GLY A 3 -24.74 15.24 0.54
C GLY A 3 -23.34 14.67 0.32
N ARG A 4 -23.26 13.44 -0.17
CA ARG A 4 -22.00 12.84 -0.63
C ARG A 4 -21.69 13.40 -2.00
N LEU A 5 -20.52 14.01 -2.17
CA LEU A 5 -20.07 14.54 -3.44
C LEU A 5 -19.45 13.42 -4.27
N PHE A 6 -19.90 13.24 -5.50
CA PHE A 6 -19.33 12.28 -6.44
C PHE A 6 -18.76 13.00 -7.67
N TYR A 7 -17.61 12.55 -8.15
CA TYR A 7 -17.00 13.03 -9.38
C TYR A 7 -16.54 11.84 -10.22
N LYS A 8 -17.10 11.69 -11.44
CA LYS A 8 -16.82 10.58 -12.35
C LYS A 8 -16.96 9.19 -11.70
N GLY A 9 -17.94 9.01 -10.82
CA GLY A 9 -18.19 7.76 -10.10
C GLY A 9 -17.36 7.58 -8.82
N HIS A 10 -16.40 8.46 -8.53
CA HIS A 10 -15.60 8.42 -7.30
C HIS A 10 -16.18 9.30 -6.21
N LEU A 11 -16.14 8.82 -4.97
CA LEU A 11 -16.50 9.63 -3.79
C LEU A 11 -15.44 10.72 -3.58
N VAL A 12 -15.87 11.98 -3.59
CA VAL A 12 -14.98 13.11 -3.36
C VAL A 12 -14.91 13.39 -1.86
N LEU A 13 -13.70 13.34 -1.31
CA LEU A 13 -13.44 13.72 0.08
C LEU A 13 -12.70 15.05 0.14
N ALA A 14 -12.95 15.81 1.21
CA ALA A 14 -12.13 16.97 1.53
C ALA A 14 -10.70 16.51 1.91
N PRO A 15 -9.63 17.22 1.50
CA PRO A 15 -8.24 16.81 1.77
C PRO A 15 -7.86 16.67 3.26
N ASP A 16 -8.65 17.25 4.15
CA ASP A 16 -8.55 17.25 5.61
C ASP A 16 -9.55 16.28 6.28
N SER A 17 -10.25 15.46 5.48
CA SER A 17 -11.24 14.51 5.98
C SER A 17 -10.62 13.46 6.90
N LYS A 18 -11.21 13.29 8.09
CA LYS A 18 -10.86 12.24 9.06
C LYS A 18 -11.05 10.81 8.52
N TRP A 19 -11.76 10.66 7.41
CA TRP A 19 -11.96 9.36 6.75
C TRP A 19 -10.77 8.90 5.92
N ILE A 20 -9.92 9.81 5.44
CA ILE A 20 -8.75 9.46 4.62
C ILE A 20 -7.82 8.46 5.33
N PRO A 21 -7.31 8.73 6.55
CA PRO A 21 -6.41 7.78 7.22
C PRO A 21 -7.09 6.45 7.56
N ARG A 22 -8.38 6.46 7.88
CA ARG A 22 -9.14 5.25 8.24
C ARG A 22 -9.34 4.33 7.04
N LEU A 23 -9.76 4.90 5.91
CA LEU A 23 -9.92 4.16 4.66
C LEU A 23 -8.57 3.65 4.17
N LEU A 24 -7.50 4.43 4.27
CA LEU A 24 -6.16 3.94 3.90
C LEU A 24 -5.79 2.70 4.71
N LYS A 25 -5.93 2.76 6.04
CA LYS A 25 -5.68 1.62 6.91
C LYS A 25 -6.50 0.39 6.51
N GLU A 26 -7.80 0.54 6.27
CA GLU A 26 -8.66 -0.57 5.84
C GLU A 26 -8.19 -1.22 4.52
N PHE A 27 -7.76 -0.43 3.54
CA PHE A 27 -7.26 -0.96 2.26
C PHE A 27 -5.84 -1.55 2.36
N HIS A 28 -5.07 -1.19 3.39
CA HIS A 28 -3.76 -1.77 3.68
C HIS A 28 -3.85 -3.06 4.50
N ASP A 29 -4.78 -3.16 5.44
CA ASP A 29 -4.92 -4.31 6.37
C ASP A 29 -5.68 -5.50 5.76
N THR A 30 -6.25 -5.37 4.55
CA THR A 30 -6.93 -6.50 3.88
C THR A 30 -5.96 -7.61 3.48
N PRO A 31 -6.16 -8.87 3.93
CA PRO A 31 -5.22 -9.98 3.70
C PRO A 31 -5.19 -10.52 2.26
N THR A 32 -5.95 -9.92 1.34
CA THR A 32 -6.23 -10.49 0.00
C THR A 32 -5.18 -10.17 -1.06
N GLY A 33 -3.96 -9.76 -0.70
CA GLY A 33 -2.96 -9.50 -1.73
C GLY A 33 -1.57 -9.36 -1.18
N GLY A 34 -0.81 -10.46 -1.24
CA GLY A 34 0.64 -10.37 -1.23
C GLY A 34 1.12 -9.29 -2.20
N HIS A 35 2.12 -8.54 -1.75
CA HIS A 35 2.97 -7.69 -2.58
C HIS A 35 2.26 -6.56 -3.36
N ALA A 36 1.46 -5.74 -2.68
CA ALA A 36 1.00 -4.46 -3.24
C ALA A 36 1.76 -3.31 -2.58
N GLY A 37 2.89 -2.88 -3.17
CA GLY A 37 3.57 -1.65 -2.77
C GLY A 37 2.65 -0.42 -2.83
N ALA A 38 3.09 0.72 -2.29
CA ALA A 38 2.29 1.95 -2.16
C ALA A 38 1.48 2.36 -3.41
N TYR A 39 2.04 2.11 -4.61
CA TYR A 39 1.37 2.37 -5.88
C TYR A 39 0.13 1.49 -6.14
N CYS A 40 0.18 0.21 -5.76
CA CYS A 40 -0.94 -0.71 -5.90
C CYS A 40 -2.07 -0.37 -4.91
N THR A 41 -1.73 0.01 -3.68
CA THR A 41 -2.72 0.52 -2.72
C THR A 41 -3.33 1.84 -3.19
N TYR A 42 -2.51 2.77 -3.71
CA TYR A 42 -2.98 3.98 -4.38
C TYR A 42 -4.01 3.65 -5.47
N ARG A 43 -3.71 2.69 -6.35
CA ARG A 43 -4.60 2.35 -7.47
C ARG A 43 -5.95 1.81 -6.99
N ARG A 44 -5.95 0.94 -5.97
CA ARG A 44 -7.19 0.41 -5.36
C ARG A 44 -8.00 1.50 -4.66
N PHE A 45 -7.33 2.43 -4.00
CA PHE A 45 -7.96 3.56 -3.32
C PHE A 45 -8.59 4.55 -4.31
N ALA A 46 -7.82 4.90 -5.34
CA ALA A 46 -8.19 5.85 -6.39
C ALA A 46 -9.41 5.41 -7.23
N MET A 47 -9.69 4.11 -7.28
CA MET A 47 -10.88 3.57 -7.94
C MET A 47 -12.18 3.88 -7.20
N ASN A 48 -12.11 4.25 -5.92
CA ASN A 48 -13.30 4.47 -5.09
C ASN A 48 -13.40 5.92 -4.61
N VAL A 49 -12.25 6.57 -4.36
CA VAL A 49 -12.18 7.85 -3.68
C VAL A 49 -11.24 8.82 -4.40
N PHE A 50 -11.60 10.11 -4.43
CA PHE A 50 -10.81 11.17 -5.01
C PHE A 50 -10.72 12.39 -4.09
N TRP A 51 -9.53 13.02 -4.01
CA TRP A 51 -9.37 14.37 -3.45
C TRP A 51 -8.23 15.12 -4.13
N ARG A 52 -8.26 16.45 -4.03
CA ARG A 52 -7.22 17.31 -4.62
C ARG A 52 -5.88 17.07 -3.89
N GLY A 53 -4.83 16.73 -4.64
CA GLY A 53 -3.51 16.42 -4.08
C GLY A 53 -3.32 14.99 -3.57
N MET A 54 -4.25 14.08 -3.87
CA MET A 54 -4.21 12.66 -3.46
C MET A 54 -2.89 11.96 -3.79
N PHE A 55 -2.40 12.12 -5.02
CA PHE A 55 -1.14 11.52 -5.47
C PHE A 55 0.06 11.95 -4.62
N HIS A 56 0.14 13.25 -4.30
CA HIS A 56 1.24 13.79 -3.50
C HIS A 56 1.22 13.29 -2.05
N ARG A 57 0.03 13.11 -1.46
CA ARG A 57 -0.10 12.56 -0.09
C ARG A 57 0.19 11.05 -0.02
N LEU A 58 -0.25 10.28 -1.02
CA LEU A 58 -0.10 8.81 -1.01
C LEU A 58 1.28 8.32 -1.41
N LEU A 59 2.06 9.15 -2.09
CA LEU A 59 3.44 8.84 -2.45
C LEU A 59 4.46 9.49 -1.52
N GLN A 60 4.03 10.01 -0.36
CA GLN A 60 5.01 10.34 0.67
C GLN A 60 5.66 9.05 1.17
N PRO A 61 6.98 9.05 1.42
CA PRO A 61 7.62 7.95 2.10
C PRO A 61 6.86 7.69 3.41
N LEU A 62 6.57 6.42 3.71
CA LEU A 62 6.11 6.07 5.05
C LEU A 62 7.19 6.53 6.05
N PRO A 63 6.80 6.98 7.26
CA PRO A 63 7.77 7.23 8.30
C PRO A 63 8.66 6.00 8.46
N ILE A 64 9.98 6.21 8.52
CA ILE A 64 10.91 5.13 8.78
C ILE A 64 10.58 4.59 10.16
N SER A 65 10.35 3.28 10.26
CA SER A 65 10.09 2.62 11.53
C SER A 65 11.30 2.76 12.45
N ASP A 66 11.07 3.06 13.73
CA ASP A 66 12.16 3.27 14.71
C ASP A 66 12.62 1.94 15.34
N LEU A 67 11.91 0.84 15.09
CA LEU A 67 12.19 -0.50 15.64
C LEU A 67 12.53 -1.52 14.54
N ILE A 68 13.51 -2.38 14.83
CA ILE A 68 13.89 -3.49 13.94
C ILE A 68 12.70 -4.46 13.87
N TRP A 69 12.41 -4.99 12.68
CA TRP A 69 11.31 -5.93 12.41
C TRP A 69 9.90 -5.33 12.46
N GLU A 70 9.75 -4.01 12.58
CA GLU A 70 8.44 -3.34 12.56
C GLU A 70 7.92 -3.13 11.13
N ASP A 71 8.83 -2.94 10.16
CA ASP A 71 8.50 -2.82 8.73
C ASP A 71 9.35 -3.78 7.88
N ILE A 72 8.70 -4.85 7.44
CA ILE A 72 9.31 -5.95 6.69
C ILE A 72 8.57 -6.10 5.36
N SER A 73 9.32 -6.23 4.28
CA SER A 73 8.79 -6.65 2.98
C SER A 73 9.23 -8.08 2.63
N MET A 74 8.35 -8.81 1.96
CA MET A 74 8.62 -10.17 1.49
C MET A 74 8.31 -10.28 0.00
N ASP A 75 9.17 -10.97 -0.75
CA ASP A 75 8.98 -11.23 -2.18
C ASP A 75 9.52 -12.60 -2.59
N PHE A 76 9.02 -13.13 -3.71
CA PHE A 76 9.52 -14.36 -4.30
C PHE A 76 10.17 -14.10 -5.65
N ILE A 77 11.47 -14.42 -5.77
CA ILE A 77 12.10 -14.56 -7.07
C ILE A 77 11.71 -15.93 -7.60
N THR A 78 10.92 -15.94 -8.66
CA THR A 78 10.42 -17.16 -9.31
C THR A 78 11.17 -17.44 -10.61
N SER A 79 10.91 -18.61 -11.21
CA SER A 79 11.42 -18.98 -12.54
C SER A 79 12.94 -19.11 -12.62
N LEU A 80 13.59 -19.47 -11.51
CA LEU A 80 15.03 -19.75 -11.48
C LEU A 80 15.33 -21.16 -12.00
N PRO A 81 16.54 -21.38 -12.56
CA PRO A 81 17.02 -22.73 -12.86
C PRO A 81 16.94 -23.62 -11.62
N LYS A 82 16.54 -24.89 -11.81
CA LYS A 82 16.41 -25.85 -10.70
C LYS A 82 17.75 -26.03 -9.99
N SER A 83 17.77 -25.77 -8.69
CA SER A 83 18.87 -26.13 -7.80
C SER A 83 18.34 -26.99 -6.66
N LYS A 84 18.81 -28.24 -6.57
CA LYS A 84 18.34 -29.24 -5.59
C LYS A 84 16.80 -29.39 -5.53
N GLY A 85 16.12 -29.22 -6.66
CA GLY A 85 14.66 -29.30 -6.76
C GLY A 85 13.90 -28.00 -6.48
N TYR A 86 14.57 -26.93 -6.04
CA TYR A 86 13.98 -25.62 -5.79
C TYR A 86 14.13 -24.70 -7.01
N THR A 87 13.13 -23.85 -7.25
CA THR A 87 13.07 -22.87 -8.36
C THR A 87 12.67 -21.46 -7.89
N TYR A 88 12.65 -21.27 -6.57
CA TYR A 88 12.13 -20.08 -5.91
C TYR A 88 13.11 -19.64 -4.82
N VAL A 89 13.22 -18.32 -4.64
CA VAL A 89 13.91 -17.70 -3.50
C VAL A 89 12.92 -16.76 -2.82
N LEU A 90 12.70 -16.96 -1.52
CA LEU A 90 12.00 -15.99 -0.67
C LEU A 90 13.00 -14.93 -0.21
N VAL A 91 12.72 -13.68 -0.52
CA VAL A 91 13.49 -12.51 -0.06
C VAL A 91 12.69 -11.86 1.05
N VAL A 92 13.34 -11.60 2.18
CA VAL A 92 12.77 -10.88 3.33
C VAL A 92 13.70 -9.70 3.60
N VAL A 93 13.17 -8.47 3.59
CA VAL A 93 13.95 -7.23 3.79
C VAL A 93 13.33 -6.44 4.92
N ASP A 94 14.14 -6.09 5.91
CA ASP A 94 13.80 -5.14 6.97
C ASP A 94 14.22 -3.73 6.54
N HIS A 95 13.26 -2.79 6.51
CA HIS A 95 13.49 -1.46 5.93
C HIS A 95 14.33 -0.55 6.82
N LEU A 96 14.48 -0.88 8.10
CA LEU A 96 15.30 -0.13 9.06
C LEU A 96 16.79 -0.54 8.99
N SER A 97 17.07 -1.83 9.03
CA SER A 97 18.45 -2.35 9.10
C SER A 97 19.14 -2.47 7.74
N LYS A 98 18.40 -2.43 6.63
CA LYS A 98 18.90 -2.60 5.25
C LYS A 98 19.71 -3.88 5.02
N TYR A 99 19.53 -4.90 5.86
CA TYR A 99 20.13 -6.23 5.70
C TYR A 99 19.24 -7.19 4.92
#